data_AF-A0A2S6WDH9-F1
#
_entry.id   AF-A0A2S6WDH9-F1
#
_cell.length_a   1.000
_cell.length_b   1.000
_cell.length_c   1.000
_cell.angle_alpha   90.00
_cell.angle_beta   90.00
_cell.angle_gamma   90.00
#
_symmetry.space_group_name_H-M   'P 1'
#
loop_
_entity.id
_entity.type
_entity.pdbx_description
1 polymer ?
#
loop_
_entity_poly.entity_id
_entity_poly.type
_entity_poly.pdbx_seq_one_letter_code
_entity_poly.pdbx_strand_id
1 'polypeptide(L)'
;MRSTEEIVESLRDALAGVGVVLPSLDVDPVTGASDEPFALVDLGRCNVRTAEHLTDVLRSLPAGETLRARVRQVNREMKSR
;
A
#
# COMPACT_ATOMS: atom_id res chain seq x y z
N MET A 1 15.56 1.96 11.94
CA MET A 1 14.82 0.81 11.37
C MET A 1 13.37 1.00 11.79
N ARG A 2 12.43 0.88 10.85
CA ARG A 2 11.00 0.89 11.17
C ARG A 2 10.64 -0.45 11.80
N SER A 3 9.73 -0.43 12.77
CA SER A 3 9.11 -1.63 13.32
C SER A 3 8.21 -2.31 12.29
N THR A 4 7.89 -3.58 12.52
CA THR A 4 6.96 -4.36 11.69
C THR A 4 5.60 -3.67 11.61
N GLU A 5 5.11 -3.18 12.74
CA GLU A 5 3.83 -2.49 12.91
C GLU A 5 3.81 -1.19 12.11
N GLU A 6 4.87 -0.38 12.15
CA GLU A 6 5.00 0.84 11.34
C GLU A 6 4.97 0.56 9.83
N ILE A 7 5.50 -0.60 9.42
CA ILE A 7 5.51 -1.01 8.01
C ILE A 7 4.11 -1.46 7.58
N VAL A 8 3.39 -2.20 8.43
CA VAL A 8 1.99 -2.59 8.19
C VAL A 8 1.08 -1.37 8.10
N GLU A 9 1.21 -0.41 9.01
CA GLU A 9 0.43 0.84 8.97
C GLU A 9 0.73 1.65 7.71
N SER A 10 2.01 1.78 7.35
CA SER A 10 2.41 2.48 6.13
C SER A 10 1.84 1.83 4.87
N LEU A 11 1.75 0.50 4.84
CA LEU A 11 1.16 -0.26 3.74
C LEU A 11 -0.36 -0.08 3.71
N ARG A 12 -1.02 -0.09 4.87
CA ARG A 12 -2.47 0.17 5.01
C ARG A 12 -2.83 1.53 4.41
N ASP A 13 -2.10 2.58 4.76
CA ASP A 13 -2.29 3.93 4.23
C ASP A 13 -2.05 4.00 2.72
N ALA A 14 -0.99 3.35 2.23
CA ALA A 14 -0.66 3.37 0.81
C ALA A 14 -1.72 2.64 -0.03
N LEU A 15 -2.26 1.52 0.47
CA LEU A 15 -3.38 0.82 -0.14
C LEU A 15 -4.65 1.69 -0.16
N ALA A 16 -4.95 2.37 0.96
CA ALA A 16 -6.09 3.28 1.03
C ALA A 16 -5.95 4.43 0.02
N GLY A 17 -4.73 4.95 -0.17
CA GLY A 17 -4.42 5.99 -1.17
C GLY A 17 -4.71 5.58 -2.62
N VAL A 18 -4.65 4.28 -2.93
CA VAL A 18 -5.05 3.73 -4.25
C VAL A 18 -6.49 3.21 -4.29
N GLY A 19 -7.25 3.36 -3.20
CA GLY A 19 -8.66 2.95 -3.11
C GLY A 19 -8.88 1.50 -2.67
N VAL A 20 -7.86 0.83 -2.13
CA VAL A 20 -7.96 -0.53 -1.58
C VAL A 20 -7.99 -0.45 -0.05
N VAL A 21 -9.06 -0.93 0.57
CA VAL A 21 -9.20 -0.96 2.03
C VAL A 21 -9.17 -2.41 2.51
N LEU A 22 -8.15 -2.75 3.31
CA LEU A 22 -8.00 -4.05 3.94
C LEU A 22 -8.08 -3.88 5.46
N PRO A 23 -9.29 -3.91 6.06
CA PRO A 23 -9.46 -3.64 7.48
C PRO A 23 -8.76 -4.68 8.36
N SER A 24 -8.59 -5.90 7.87
CA SER A 24 -7.91 -7.02 8.52
C SER A 24 -6.39 -7.05 8.31
N LEU A 25 -5.81 -6.09 7.58
CA LEU A 25 -4.36 -6.10 7.31
C LEU A 25 -3.57 -5.94 8.61
N ASP A 26 -2.85 -6.96 9.02
CA ASP A 26 -2.06 -6.95 10.25
C ASP A 26 -0.76 -7.75 10.07
N VAL A 27 0.05 -7.84 11.12
CA VAL A 27 1.13 -8.83 11.21
C VAL A 27 0.53 -10.23 11.26
N ASP A 28 1.11 -11.19 10.53
CA ASP A 28 0.73 -12.60 10.60
C ASP A 28 0.94 -13.10 12.04
N PRO A 29 -0.13 -13.52 12.74
CA PRO A 29 -0.07 -13.78 14.18
C PRO A 29 0.81 -14.99 14.53
N VAL A 30 1.02 -15.90 13.57
CA VAL A 30 1.88 -17.08 13.76
C VAL A 30 3.33 -16.65 13.80
N THR A 31 3.79 -15.95 12.77
CA THR A 31 5.19 -15.49 12.69
C THR A 31 5.49 -14.35 13.65
N GLY A 32 4.52 -13.49 13.97
CA GLY A 32 4.68 -12.42 14.97
C GLY A 32 4.83 -12.95 16.41
N ALA A 33 4.28 -14.13 16.72
CA ALA A 33 4.41 -14.77 18.03
C ALA A 33 5.54 -15.81 18.10
N SER A 34 6.24 -16.07 16.98
CA SER A 34 7.30 -17.08 16.89
C SER A 34 8.70 -16.45 17.00
N ASP A 35 9.71 -17.26 17.33
CA ASP A 35 11.13 -16.88 17.28
C ASP A 35 11.71 -16.86 15.84
N GLU A 36 10.83 -16.82 14.84
CA GLU A 36 11.21 -16.75 13.43
C GLU A 36 12.03 -15.46 13.20
N PRO A 37 13.09 -15.48 12.38
CA PRO A 37 13.94 -14.32 12.16
C PRO A 37 13.25 -13.14 11.47
N PHE A 38 12.02 -13.33 10.97
CA PHE A 38 11.22 -12.29 10.33
C PHE A 38 9.73 -12.52 10.55
N ALA A 39 9.03 -11.45 10.92
CA ALA A 39 7.56 -11.42 10.91
C ALA A 39 7.04 -11.32 9.46
N LEU A 40 5.86 -11.89 9.21
CA LEU A 40 5.13 -11.76 7.95
C LEU A 40 3.93 -10.83 8.14
N VAL A 41 3.38 -10.35 7.04
CA VAL A 41 2.15 -9.54 7.00
C VAL A 41 1.01 -10.43 6.53
N ASP A 42 -0.18 -10.29 7.12
CA ASP A 42 -1.42 -10.99 6.74
C ASP A 42 -2.02 -10.47 5.41
N LEU A 43 -1.15 -10.35 4.41
CA LEU A 43 -1.42 -10.05 3.02
C LEU A 43 -0.87 -11.21 2.18
N GLY A 44 -1.45 -12.40 2.40
CA GLY A 44 -0.91 -13.64 1.82
C GLY A 44 0.44 -14.06 2.39
N ARG A 45 0.76 -13.63 3.63
CA ARG A 45 2.01 -13.94 4.35
C ARG A 45 3.26 -13.42 3.64
N CYS A 46 3.19 -12.21 3.09
CA CYS A 46 4.37 -11.54 2.52
C CYS A 46 5.31 -11.03 3.61
N ASN A 47 6.61 -10.98 3.35
CA ASN A 47 7.56 -10.48 4.35
C ASN A 47 7.57 -8.94 4.41
N VAL A 48 8.08 -8.41 5.53
CA VAL A 48 8.15 -6.97 5.83
C VAL A 48 8.90 -6.15 4.79
N ARG A 49 9.98 -6.68 4.20
CA ARG A 49 10.73 -5.98 3.14
C ARG A 49 9.90 -5.83 1.87
N THR A 50 9.17 -6.87 1.50
CA THR A 50 8.25 -6.83 0.36
C THR A 50 7.09 -5.86 0.62
N ALA A 51 6.56 -5.81 1.85
CA ALA A 51 5.54 -4.85 2.24
C ALA A 51 6.04 -3.39 2.15
N GLU A 52 7.27 -3.13 2.55
CA GLU A 52 7.94 -1.83 2.40
C GLU A 52 8.07 -1.44 0.91
N HIS A 53 8.60 -2.32 0.06
CA HIS A 53 8.68 -2.04 -1.38
C HIS A 53 7.31 -1.82 -2.03
N LEU A 54 6.30 -2.59 -1.63
CA LEU A 54 4.93 -2.43 -2.12
C LEU A 54 4.38 -1.06 -1.72
N THR A 55 4.63 -0.64 -0.48
CA THR A 55 4.27 0.70 0.02
C THR A 55 4.86 1.80 -0.86
N ASP A 56 6.15 1.70 -1.18
CA ASP A 56 6.83 2.70 -2.01
C ASP A 56 6.24 2.78 -3.43
N VAL A 57 5.97 1.63 -4.04
CA VAL A 57 5.31 1.55 -5.34
C VAL A 57 3.92 2.18 -5.28
N LEU A 58 3.10 1.81 -4.28
CA LEU A 58 1.74 2.33 -4.12
C LEU A 58 1.73 3.85 -3.92
N ARG A 59 2.67 4.40 -3.15
CA ARG A 59 2.82 5.85 -2.96
C ARG A 59 3.28 6.57 -4.23
N SER A 60 3.99 5.90 -5.13
CA SER A 60 4.39 6.45 -6.43
C SER A 60 3.24 6.51 -7.44
N LEU A 61 2.18 5.72 -7.22
CA LEU A 61 1.01 5.72 -8.09
C LEU A 61 0.19 7.00 -7.85
N PRO A 62 -0.33 7.63 -8.92
CA PRO A 62 -1.29 8.71 -8.74
C PRO A 62 -2.52 8.15 -8.04
N ALA A 63 -2.85 8.70 -6.86
CA ALA A 63 -4.09 8.40 -6.16
C ALA A 63 -5.28 8.45 -7.14
N GLY A 64 -6.28 7.58 -6.94
CA GLY A 64 -7.37 7.41 -7.90
C GLY A 64 -8.03 8.73 -8.33
N GLU A 65 -8.11 9.71 -7.43
CA GLU A 65 -8.60 11.05 -7.75
C GLU A 65 -7.62 11.88 -8.58
N THR A 66 -6.31 11.82 -8.30
CA THR A 66 -5.27 12.49 -9.11
C THR A 66 -5.25 11.97 -10.54
N LEU A 67 -5.36 10.65 -10.73
CA LEU A 67 -5.44 10.06 -12.07
C LEU A 67 -6.74 10.48 -12.77
N ARG A 68 -7.90 10.38 -12.07
CA ARG A 68 -9.19 10.84 -12.62
C ARG A 68 -9.18 12.32 -12.97
N ALA A 69 -8.57 13.18 -12.14
CA ALA A 69 -8.41 14.60 -12.40
C ALA A 69 -7.54 14.85 -13.63
N ARG A 70 -6.42 14.12 -13.77
CA ARG A 70 -5.54 14.24 -14.94
C ARG A 70 -6.23 13.77 -16.23
N VAL A 71 -6.95 12.66 -16.19
CA VAL A 71 -7.76 12.18 -17.32
C VAL A 71 -8.84 13.20 -17.70
N ARG A 72 -9.56 13.76 -16.72
CA ARG A 72 -10.56 14.83 -16.96
C ARG A 72 -9.94 16.07 -17.59
N GLN A 73 -8.73 16.46 -17.18
CA GLN A 73 -8.01 17.59 -17.74
C GLN A 73 -7.66 17.35 -19.22
N VAL A 74 -6.98 16.24 -19.53
CA VAL A 74 -6.60 15.89 -20.91
C VAL A 74 -7.83 15.83 -21.82
N ASN A 75 -8.94 15.25 -21.34
CA ASN A 75 -10.19 15.17 -22.11
C ASN A 75 -10.81 16.55 -22.39
N ARG A 76 -10.63 17.55 -21.50
CA ARG A 76 -11.08 18.93 -21.76
C ARG A 76 -10.22 19.62 -22.82
N GLU A 77 -8.90 19.48 -22.71
CA GLU A 77 -7.92 20.07 -23.66
C GLU A 77 -8.12 19.52 -25.08
N MET A 78 -8.42 18.22 -25.21
CA MET A 78 -8.73 17.60 -26.50
C MET A 78 -10.05 18.09 -27.10
N LYS A 79 -11.05 18.38 -26.26
CA LYS A 79 -12.37 18.82 -26.73
C LYS A 79 -12.37 20.30 -27.19
N SER A 80 -11.36 21.07 -26.80
CA SER A 80 -11.14 22.46 -27.23
C SER A 80 -10.27 22.60 -28.49
N ARG A 81 -9.79 21.50 -29.05
CA ARG A 81 -9.06 21.45 -30.34
C ARG A 81 -10.00 21.01 -31.45
#